data_AF-A6SW48-F1
#
_entry.id   AF-A6SW48-F1
#
_cell.length_a   1.000
_cell.length_b   1.000
_cell.length_c   1.000
_cell.angle_alpha   90.00
_cell.angle_beta   90.00
_cell.angle_gamma   90.00
#
_symmetry.space_group_name_H-M   'P 1'
#
loop_
_entity.id
_entity.type
_entity.pdbx_description
1 polymer ?
#
loop_
_entity_poly.entity_id
_entity_poly.type
_entity_poly.pdbx_seq_one_letter_code
_entity_poly.pdbx_strand_id
1 'polypeptide(L)'
;MLIVKPIPQIDESPSSIFLRAASLNGLEKVRYLLQFKDKNGKEPLKQGLSPSWRSPELFNSYMNALGITLPEGVSAYRQVKTIECIKVYFTEDLYLPSLIYRGEGSATCPHCLADKPYLRKIWSLKLIDICPVHRCDLVRVCPQCQWPLTWHRRCPKTCSCGFDLSTCEPTFLSMNNPDEVTEAIADKRQYSLNFLSDWTLRKERKQQRENRHR
;
A
#
# COMPACT_ATOMS: atom_id res chain seq x y z
N MET A 1 18.62 -12.23 -9.78
CA MET A 1 19.22 -10.96 -9.33
C MET A 1 18.64 -9.83 -10.17
N LEU A 2 18.36 -8.64 -9.60
CA LEU A 2 17.78 -7.52 -10.34
C LEU A 2 18.84 -6.80 -11.20
N ILE A 3 18.45 -6.33 -12.39
CA ILE A 3 19.28 -5.50 -13.27
C ILE A 3 19.37 -4.09 -12.71
N VAL A 4 18.22 -3.50 -12.37
CA VAL A 4 18.12 -2.17 -11.78
C VAL A 4 17.58 -2.29 -10.36
N LYS A 5 18.25 -1.65 -9.40
CA LYS A 5 17.88 -1.70 -7.98
C LYS A 5 17.35 -0.34 -7.54
N PRO A 6 16.17 -0.28 -6.91
CA PRO A 6 15.72 0.97 -6.30
C PRO A 6 16.62 1.30 -5.10
N ILE A 7 16.81 2.60 -4.86
CA ILE A 7 17.35 3.09 -3.59
C ILE A 7 16.15 3.31 -2.64
N PRO A 8 16.01 2.50 -1.57
CA PRO A 8 14.93 2.67 -0.59
C PRO A 8 15.03 4.00 0.13
N GLN A 9 13.88 4.60 0.45
CA GLN A 9 13.83 5.83 1.26
C GLN A 9 13.42 5.50 2.71
N ILE A 10 13.83 6.33 3.67
CA ILE A 10 13.60 6.09 5.09
C ILE A 10 12.11 5.98 5.45
N ASP A 11 11.29 6.82 4.82
CA ASP A 11 9.84 6.87 4.97
C ASP A 11 9.09 6.01 3.92
N GLU A 12 9.79 5.22 3.11
CA GLU A 12 9.20 4.37 2.08
C GLU A 12 8.59 3.09 2.66
N SER A 13 7.35 2.80 2.28
CA SER A 13 6.70 1.54 2.67
C SER A 13 7.40 0.34 2.03
N PRO A 14 7.51 -0.81 2.73
CA PRO A 14 8.11 -2.02 2.16
C PRO A 14 7.51 -2.42 0.81
N SER A 15 6.19 -2.34 0.67
CA SER A 15 5.48 -2.66 -0.58
C SER A 15 5.81 -1.70 -1.73
N SER A 16 6.15 -0.44 -1.44
CA SER A 16 6.65 0.49 -2.46
C SER A 16 7.99 0.05 -3.04
N ILE A 17 8.91 -0.44 -2.19
CA ILE A 17 10.24 -0.90 -2.62
C ILE A 17 10.09 -2.02 -3.65
N PHE A 18 9.22 -3.00 -3.39
CA PHE A 18 8.94 -4.09 -4.33
C PHE A 18 8.25 -3.62 -5.61
N LEU A 19 7.27 -2.70 -5.51
CA LEU A 19 6.62 -2.13 -6.69
C LEU A 19 7.62 -1.40 -7.59
N ARG A 20 8.52 -0.61 -7.00
CA ARG A 20 9.59 0.08 -7.75
C ARG A 20 10.58 -0.91 -8.33
N ALA A 21 11.04 -1.89 -7.54
CA ALA A 21 11.94 -2.93 -8.03
C ALA A 21 11.34 -3.66 -9.23
N ALA A 22 10.07 -4.07 -9.17
CA ALA A 22 9.39 -4.71 -10.29
C ALA A 22 9.32 -3.78 -11.51
N SER A 23 8.86 -2.55 -11.32
CA SER A 23 8.70 -1.56 -12.40
C SER A 23 10.02 -1.21 -13.09
N LEU A 24 11.10 -1.02 -12.32
CA LEU A 24 12.44 -0.69 -12.84
C LEU A 24 13.05 -1.82 -13.66
N ASN A 25 12.57 -3.05 -13.46
CA ASN A 25 13.00 -4.23 -14.21
C ASN A 25 11.96 -4.68 -15.25
N GLY A 26 11.03 -3.79 -15.64
CA GLY A 26 10.06 -4.05 -16.70
C GLY A 26 8.94 -5.04 -16.35
N LEU A 27 8.84 -5.48 -15.09
CA LEU A 27 7.81 -6.43 -14.68
C LEU A 27 6.46 -5.73 -14.56
N GLU A 28 5.45 -6.24 -15.27
CA GLU A 28 4.10 -5.68 -15.22
C GLU A 28 3.41 -5.89 -13.86
N LYS A 29 3.75 -6.99 -13.18
CA LYS A 29 3.14 -7.38 -11.92
C LYS A 29 4.22 -7.75 -10.92
N VAL A 30 4.22 -7.05 -9.78
CA VAL A 30 5.13 -7.30 -8.66
C VAL A 30 5.12 -8.74 -8.16
N ARG A 31 4.01 -9.49 -8.32
CA ARG A 31 3.96 -10.91 -7.96
C ARG A 31 5.05 -11.75 -8.65
N TYR A 32 5.47 -11.40 -9.87
CA TYR A 32 6.54 -12.12 -10.56
C TYR A 32 7.89 -11.92 -9.88
N LEU A 33 8.10 -10.76 -9.24
CA LEU A 33 9.26 -10.53 -8.38
C LEU A 33 9.18 -11.32 -7.06
N LEU A 34 7.98 -11.63 -6.57
CA LEU A 34 7.79 -12.27 -5.26
C LEU A 34 7.70 -13.80 -5.33
N GLN A 35 7.55 -14.36 -6.53
CA GLN A 35 7.49 -15.79 -6.79
C GLN A 35 8.86 -16.50 -6.77
N PHE A 36 9.93 -15.82 -6.34
CA PHE A 36 11.20 -16.49 -6.08
C PHE A 36 11.00 -17.59 -5.03
N LYS A 37 11.32 -18.83 -5.40
CA LYS A 37 11.45 -19.92 -4.44
C LYS A 37 12.72 -19.68 -3.63
N ASP A 38 12.63 -19.85 -2.31
CA ASP A 38 13.85 -19.86 -1.49
C ASP A 38 14.75 -21.05 -1.87
N LYS A 39 15.97 -21.09 -1.32
CA LYS A 39 16.93 -22.20 -1.50
C LYS A 39 16.38 -23.59 -1.12
N ASN A 40 15.27 -23.65 -0.40
CA ASN A 40 14.59 -24.87 0.03
C ASN A 40 13.36 -25.20 -0.83
N GLY A 41 13.16 -24.48 -1.95
CA GLY A 41 12.05 -24.70 -2.87
C GLY A 41 10.70 -24.20 -2.36
N LYS A 42 10.65 -23.49 -1.23
CA LYS A 42 9.40 -22.99 -0.64
C LYS A 42 9.00 -21.70 -1.33
N GLU A 43 7.79 -21.64 -1.87
CA GLU A 43 7.19 -20.40 -2.34
C GLU A 43 6.90 -19.51 -1.12
N PRO A 44 7.58 -18.37 -0.93
CA PRO A 44 7.49 -17.66 0.34
C PRO A 44 6.15 -16.92 0.49
N LEU A 45 5.40 -16.74 -0.60
CA LEU A 45 4.13 -16.02 -0.61
C LEU A 45 3.13 -16.59 -1.62
N LYS A 46 2.17 -17.37 -1.13
CA LYS A 46 0.83 -17.49 -1.77
C LYS A 46 -0.02 -16.22 -1.56
N GLN A 47 0.46 -15.22 -0.81
CA GLN A 47 -0.28 -13.99 -0.46
C GLN A 47 0.41 -12.76 -1.07
N GLY A 48 -0.37 -11.88 -1.69
CA GLY A 48 0.15 -10.68 -2.37
C GLY A 48 0.80 -9.65 -1.44
N LEU A 49 1.22 -8.53 -2.02
CA LEU A 49 1.69 -7.37 -1.26
C LEU A 49 0.69 -6.97 -0.16
N SER A 50 1.24 -6.64 1.01
CA SER A 50 0.51 -6.16 2.17
C SER A 50 1.16 -4.87 2.65
N PRO A 51 0.43 -3.91 3.26
CA PRO A 51 1.06 -2.73 3.83
C PRO A 51 2.09 -3.12 4.89
N SER A 52 1.81 -4.21 5.57
CA SER A 52 2.61 -4.78 6.63
C SER A 52 3.09 -6.17 6.22
N TRP A 53 4.40 -6.28 6.02
CA TRP A 53 5.02 -7.56 5.76
C TRP A 53 5.04 -8.37 7.05
N ARG A 54 4.64 -9.64 6.97
CA ARG A 54 4.35 -10.48 8.15
C ARG A 54 5.55 -10.73 9.07
N SER A 55 6.75 -10.62 8.53
CA SER A 55 8.01 -10.94 9.21
C SER A 55 9.12 -10.04 8.64
N PRO A 56 9.84 -9.29 9.49
CA PRO A 56 11.04 -8.57 9.10
C PRO A 56 12.12 -9.50 8.52
N GLU A 57 12.20 -10.73 9.02
CA GLU A 57 13.16 -11.74 8.57
C GLU A 57 12.88 -12.15 7.12
N LEU A 58 11.60 -12.33 6.77
CA LEU A 58 11.18 -12.58 5.39
C LEU A 58 11.44 -11.37 4.49
N PHE A 59 11.12 -10.16 4.95
CA PHE A 59 11.42 -8.95 4.18
C PHE A 59 12.93 -8.82 3.88
N ASN A 60 13.77 -8.99 4.91
CA ASN A 60 15.22 -8.92 4.79
C ASN A 60 15.77 -10.02 3.88
N SER A 61 15.22 -11.24 3.93
CA SER A 61 15.66 -12.31 3.03
C SER A 61 15.38 -11.99 1.56
N TYR A 62 14.23 -11.37 1.26
CA TYR A 62 13.94 -10.86 -0.08
C TYR A 62 14.87 -9.72 -0.50
N MET A 63 15.13 -8.75 0.39
CA MET A 63 16.08 -7.66 0.09
C MET A 63 17.46 -8.20 -0.27
N ASN A 64 17.95 -9.17 0.51
CA ASN A 64 19.21 -9.85 0.24
C ASN A 64 19.17 -10.62 -1.09
N ALA A 65 18.12 -11.41 -1.35
CA ALA A 65 17.99 -12.19 -2.60
C ALA A 65 17.87 -11.32 -3.86
N LEU A 66 17.21 -10.16 -3.73
CA LEU A 66 17.10 -9.16 -4.80
C LEU A 66 18.35 -8.28 -4.92
N GLY A 67 19.25 -8.35 -3.94
CA GLY A 67 20.47 -7.54 -3.85
C GLY A 67 20.19 -6.07 -3.59
N ILE A 68 19.08 -5.75 -2.91
CA ILE A 68 18.68 -4.38 -2.52
C ILE A 68 19.26 -4.10 -1.13
N THR A 69 20.09 -3.08 -1.02
CA THR A 69 20.64 -2.62 0.27
C THR A 69 19.64 -1.70 0.95
N LEU A 70 19.34 -1.97 2.23
CA LEU A 70 18.51 -1.11 3.06
C LEU A 70 19.38 -0.07 3.77
N PRO A 71 19.05 1.22 3.70
CA PRO A 71 19.61 2.24 4.59
C PRO A 71 19.29 1.92 6.06
N GLU A 72 20.08 2.48 6.97
CA GLU A 72 19.75 2.51 8.40
C GLU A 72 18.37 3.17 8.61
N GLY A 73 17.56 2.61 9.52
CA GLY A 73 16.18 3.07 9.75
C GLY A 73 15.12 2.52 8.76
N VAL A 74 15.52 1.79 7.71
CA VAL A 74 14.57 1.13 6.81
C VAL A 74 14.32 -0.30 7.28
N SER A 75 13.24 -0.49 8.04
CA SER A 75 12.73 -1.81 8.40
C SER A 75 11.34 -2.08 7.82
N ALA A 76 11.03 -3.36 7.61
CA ALA A 76 9.65 -3.79 7.46
C ALA A 76 8.95 -3.80 8.83
N TYR A 77 7.63 -3.55 8.79
CA TYR A 77 6.78 -3.69 9.96
C TYR A 77 6.96 -5.08 10.59
N ARG A 78 7.33 -5.14 11.87
CA ARG A 78 7.33 -6.40 12.62
C ARG A 78 5.91 -6.70 13.08
N GLN A 79 5.35 -7.85 12.66
CA GLN A 79 4.07 -8.33 13.19
C GLN A 79 4.30 -9.10 14.49
N VAL A 80 3.68 -8.66 15.59
CA VAL A 80 3.67 -9.38 16.86
C VAL A 80 2.24 -9.85 17.16
N LYS A 81 2.08 -11.08 17.66
CA LYS A 81 0.81 -11.54 18.25
C LYS A 81 0.81 -11.12 19.72
N THR A 82 -0.16 -10.30 20.13
CA THR A 82 -0.44 -10.09 21.56
C THR A 82 -1.50 -11.09 22.05
N ILE A 83 -1.67 -11.14 23.37
CA ILE A 83 -2.46 -12.13 24.13
C ILE A 83 -3.95 -12.18 23.69
N GLU A 84 -4.44 -11.14 23.00
CA GLU A 84 -5.84 -10.96 22.59
C GLU A 84 -6.10 -11.07 21.07
N CYS A 85 -5.23 -11.73 20.29
CA CYS A 85 -5.36 -11.87 18.81
C CYS A 85 -5.23 -10.57 17.99
N ILE A 86 -4.96 -9.41 18.61
CA ILE A 86 -4.68 -8.17 17.89
C ILE A 86 -3.26 -8.26 17.34
N LYS A 87 -3.13 -8.26 16.01
CA LYS A 87 -1.81 -8.16 15.36
C LYS A 87 -1.34 -6.72 15.51
N VAL A 88 -0.11 -6.52 15.95
CA VAL A 88 0.46 -5.18 16.11
C VAL A 88 1.65 -5.04 15.16
N TYR A 89 1.76 -3.88 14.51
CA TYR A 89 2.84 -3.53 13.59
C TYR A 89 3.73 -2.45 14.19
N PHE A 90 5.04 -2.68 14.11
CA PHE A 90 6.06 -1.81 14.67
C PHE A 90 6.63 -0.83 13.64
N THR A 91 6.62 0.46 13.96
CA THR A 91 7.52 1.44 13.31
C THR A 91 8.42 2.01 14.39
N GLU A 92 9.65 1.49 14.49
CA GLU A 92 10.81 1.83 15.36
C GLU A 92 10.57 2.10 16.86
N ASP A 93 9.44 2.68 17.26
CA ASP A 93 9.00 2.91 18.65
C ASP A 93 7.47 2.75 18.85
N LEU A 94 6.68 2.57 17.77
CA LEU A 94 5.21 2.62 17.83
C LEU A 94 4.54 1.28 17.55
N TYR A 95 3.62 0.88 18.42
CA TYR A 95 2.85 -0.35 18.36
C TYR A 95 1.43 -0.08 17.84
N LEU A 96 1.17 -0.40 16.57
CA LEU A 96 -0.10 -0.10 15.91
C LEU A 96 -0.94 -1.35 15.59
N PRO A 97 -2.21 -1.43 16.02
CA PRO A 97 -3.09 -2.55 15.67
C PRO A 97 -3.24 -2.75 14.15
N SER A 98 -3.32 -3.98 13.68
CA SER A 98 -3.44 -4.27 12.25
C SER A 98 -4.70 -3.73 11.63
N LEU A 99 -5.75 -3.56 12.45
CA LEU A 99 -7.02 -3.02 12.02
C LEU A 99 -6.93 -1.59 11.49
N ILE A 100 -5.94 -0.81 11.96
CA ILE A 100 -5.74 0.57 11.52
C ILE A 100 -4.91 0.67 10.23
N TYR A 101 -4.45 -0.44 9.65
CA TYR A 101 -3.79 -0.45 8.36
C TYR A 101 -4.79 -0.70 7.22
N ARG A 102 -4.54 -0.08 6.06
CA ARG A 102 -5.32 -0.20 4.83
C ARG A 102 -4.97 -1.50 4.11
N GLY A 103 -5.76 -2.56 4.29
CA GLY A 103 -5.46 -3.88 3.71
C GLY A 103 -5.37 -3.92 2.18
N GLU A 104 -6.19 -3.13 1.49
CA GLU A 104 -6.33 -3.23 0.02
C GLU A 104 -5.16 -2.59 -0.75
N GLY A 105 -4.60 -1.50 -0.24
CA GLY A 105 -3.57 -0.68 -0.88
C GLY A 105 -3.21 0.55 -0.04
N SER A 106 -2.08 1.19 -0.35
CA SER A 106 -1.75 2.50 0.23
C SER A 106 -2.50 3.62 -0.50
N ALA A 107 -2.99 4.58 0.28
CA ALA A 107 -3.40 5.88 -0.24
C ALA A 107 -2.19 6.63 -0.81
N THR A 108 -2.43 7.67 -1.59
CA THR A 108 -1.36 8.41 -2.29
C THR A 108 -1.61 9.90 -2.35
N CYS A 109 -0.56 10.70 -2.19
CA CYS A 109 -0.60 12.13 -2.52
C CYS A 109 -0.11 12.35 -3.96
N PRO A 110 -0.88 13.04 -4.83
CA PRO A 110 -0.48 13.29 -6.22
C PRO A 110 0.83 14.07 -6.32
N HIS A 111 0.98 15.15 -5.53
CA HIS A 111 2.20 15.96 -5.51
C HIS A 111 3.44 15.19 -5.04
N CYS A 112 3.33 14.41 -3.96
CA CYS A 112 4.44 13.57 -3.52
C CYS A 112 4.83 12.53 -4.58
N LEU A 113 3.87 11.98 -5.33
CA LEU A 113 4.15 11.02 -6.40
C LEU A 113 4.79 11.69 -7.62
N ALA A 114 4.41 12.94 -7.93
CA ALA A 114 5.00 13.74 -8.99
C ALA A 114 6.47 14.09 -8.69
N ASP A 115 6.78 14.44 -7.44
CA ASP A 115 8.14 14.72 -6.97
C ASP A 115 8.97 13.42 -6.83
N LYS A 116 8.51 12.48 -6.00
CA LYS A 116 9.21 11.22 -5.72
C LYS A 116 8.23 10.03 -5.73
N PRO A 117 8.23 9.19 -6.79
CA PRO A 117 7.20 8.17 -7.03
C PRO A 117 7.40 6.92 -6.16
N TYR A 118 7.25 7.08 -4.85
CA TYR A 118 7.25 6.00 -3.86
C TYR A 118 6.14 6.21 -2.82
N LEU A 119 5.62 5.11 -2.26
CA LEU A 119 4.51 5.15 -1.30
C LEU A 119 5.07 5.27 0.11
N ARG A 120 4.61 6.28 0.86
CA ARG A 120 5.05 6.51 2.23
C ARG A 120 4.47 5.48 3.20
N LYS A 121 5.24 5.11 4.22
CA LYS A 121 4.83 4.19 5.31
C LYS A 121 3.51 4.65 5.94
N ILE A 122 3.43 5.92 6.32
CA ILE A 122 2.27 6.50 7.02
C ILE A 122 0.96 6.45 6.22
N TRP A 123 1.01 6.43 4.89
CA TRP A 123 -0.20 6.38 4.06
C TRP A 123 -0.89 5.02 4.08
N SER A 124 -0.22 4.00 4.62
CA SER A 124 -0.83 2.71 4.92
C SER A 124 -1.81 2.77 6.09
N LEU A 125 -1.81 3.83 6.90
CA LEU A 125 -2.68 3.98 8.05
C LEU A 125 -4.03 4.57 7.64
N LYS A 126 -5.12 3.99 8.14
CA LYS A 126 -6.49 4.45 7.92
C LYS A 126 -6.77 5.83 8.52
N LEU A 127 -6.03 6.19 9.57
CA LEU A 127 -6.17 7.47 10.27
C LEU A 127 -5.52 8.64 9.53
N ILE A 128 -4.66 8.35 8.54
CA ILE A 128 -3.97 9.36 7.74
C ILE A 128 -4.71 9.46 6.41
N ASP A 129 -5.61 10.44 6.30
CA ASP A 129 -6.34 10.78 5.06
C ASP A 129 -5.84 12.08 4.41
N ILE A 130 -4.94 12.82 5.07
CA ILE A 130 -4.33 14.07 4.58
C ILE A 130 -2.82 13.87 4.44
N CYS A 131 -2.24 14.38 3.35
CA CYS A 131 -0.80 14.40 3.19
C CYS A 131 -0.16 15.41 4.17
N PRO A 132 0.77 15.00 5.05
CA PRO A 132 1.38 15.93 6.00
C PRO A 132 2.31 16.96 5.33
N VAL A 133 2.80 16.67 4.13
CA VAL A 133 3.68 17.56 3.37
C VAL A 133 2.88 18.59 2.59
N HIS A 134 1.91 18.14 1.79
CA HIS A 134 1.19 18.99 0.84
C HIS A 134 -0.19 19.44 1.35
N ARG A 135 -0.66 18.93 2.50
CA ARG A 135 -1.95 19.28 3.11
C ARG A 135 -3.19 19.07 2.21
N CYS A 136 -3.06 18.20 1.21
CA CYS A 136 -4.17 17.74 0.37
C CYS A 136 -4.67 16.38 0.84
N ASP A 137 -5.89 16.04 0.44
CA ASP A 137 -6.45 14.71 0.65
C ASP A 137 -5.65 13.63 -0.08
N LEU A 138 -5.50 12.49 0.58
CA LEU A 138 -4.88 11.33 -0.01
C LEU A 138 -5.87 10.61 -0.91
N VAL A 139 -5.46 10.39 -2.15
CA VAL A 139 -6.22 9.61 -3.13
C VAL A 139 -6.26 8.15 -2.69
N ARG A 140 -7.47 7.63 -2.51
CA ARG A 140 -7.76 6.23 -2.14
C ARG A 140 -8.53 5.48 -3.21
N VAL A 141 -9.21 6.20 -4.08
CA VAL A 141 -9.92 5.69 -5.25
C VAL A 141 -9.41 6.42 -6.47
N CYS A 142 -9.13 5.66 -7.52
CA CYS A 142 -8.68 6.24 -8.77
C CYS A 142 -9.82 7.02 -9.42
N PRO A 143 -9.62 8.30 -9.82
CA PRO A 143 -10.67 9.09 -10.44
C PRO A 143 -11.08 8.55 -11.82
N GLN A 144 -10.17 7.87 -12.55
CA GLN A 144 -10.45 7.34 -13.87
C GLN A 144 -11.32 6.08 -13.83
N CYS A 145 -10.94 5.08 -13.02
CA CYS A 145 -11.64 3.79 -13.00
C CYS A 145 -12.63 3.66 -11.83
N GLN A 146 -12.61 4.59 -10.88
CA GLN A 146 -13.45 4.60 -9.68
C GLN A 146 -13.27 3.36 -8.79
N TRP A 147 -12.13 2.65 -8.92
CA TRP A 147 -11.79 1.53 -8.06
C TRP A 147 -10.86 1.95 -6.91
N PRO A 148 -10.98 1.30 -5.74
CA PRO A 148 -9.94 1.20 -4.73
C PRO A 148 -8.53 1.19 -5.31
N LEU A 149 -7.64 2.02 -4.79
CA LEU A 149 -6.21 1.80 -5.00
C LEU A 149 -5.82 0.50 -4.30
N THR A 150 -5.32 -0.45 -5.09
CA THR A 150 -4.85 -1.72 -4.55
C THR A 150 -3.34 -1.86 -4.65
N TRP A 151 -2.77 -2.89 -4.03
CA TRP A 151 -1.38 -3.27 -4.28
C TRP A 151 -1.16 -3.93 -5.65
N HIS A 152 -2.23 -4.28 -6.37
CA HIS A 152 -2.18 -4.86 -7.71
C HIS A 152 -2.00 -3.77 -8.77
N ARG A 153 -0.92 -3.01 -8.67
CA ARG A 153 -0.55 -1.97 -9.63
C ARG A 153 0.89 -2.14 -10.11
N ARG A 154 1.21 -1.56 -11.26
CA ARG A 154 2.52 -1.71 -11.92
C ARG A 154 3.64 -1.01 -11.16
N CYS A 155 3.37 0.17 -10.63
CA CYS A 155 4.31 0.97 -9.85
C CYS A 155 3.54 1.88 -8.86
N PRO A 156 4.22 2.58 -7.95
CA PRO A 156 3.58 3.46 -6.96
C PRO A 156 2.60 4.47 -7.55
N LYS A 157 2.98 5.12 -8.65
CA LYS A 157 2.23 6.22 -9.26
C LYS A 157 1.16 5.78 -10.25
N THR A 158 1.03 4.50 -10.55
CA THR A 158 0.07 4.04 -11.57
C THR A 158 -1.04 3.24 -10.91
N CYS A 159 -2.29 3.48 -11.30
CA CYS A 159 -3.41 2.63 -10.92
C CYS A 159 -3.37 1.28 -11.64
N SER A 160 -4.12 0.28 -11.17
CA SER A 160 -4.32 -0.99 -11.88
C SER A 160 -4.93 -0.81 -13.28
N CYS A 161 -5.68 0.27 -13.51
CA CYS A 161 -6.23 0.62 -14.83
C CYS A 161 -5.23 1.33 -15.76
N GLY A 162 -4.03 1.69 -15.27
CA GLY A 162 -3.02 2.42 -16.04
C GLY A 162 -3.01 3.94 -15.82
N PHE A 163 -3.99 4.51 -15.10
CA PHE A 163 -4.01 5.94 -14.78
C PHE A 163 -2.76 6.38 -13.99
N ASP A 164 -2.20 7.55 -14.32
CA ASP A 164 -1.13 8.17 -13.52
C ASP A 164 -1.72 8.95 -12.35
N LEU A 165 -1.56 8.42 -11.14
CA LEU A 165 -2.04 9.00 -9.89
C LEU A 165 -1.30 10.29 -9.51
N SER A 166 -0.14 10.57 -10.12
CA SER A 166 0.56 11.84 -9.92
C SER A 166 -0.10 13.02 -10.64
N THR A 167 -0.99 12.74 -11.60
CA THR A 167 -1.74 13.76 -12.33
C THR A 167 -3.15 13.97 -11.78
N CYS A 168 -3.51 13.33 -10.66
CA CYS A 168 -4.76 13.64 -9.97
C CYS A 168 -4.78 15.11 -9.53
N GLU A 169 -5.91 15.78 -9.71
CA GLU A 169 -6.12 17.08 -9.09
C GLU A 169 -6.21 16.92 -7.56
N PRO A 170 -5.41 17.68 -6.78
CA PRO A 170 -5.44 17.63 -5.33
C PRO A 170 -6.69 18.33 -4.78
N THR A 171 -7.40 17.66 -3.87
CA THR A 171 -8.45 18.30 -3.07
C THR A 171 -7.83 18.81 -1.77
N PHE A 172 -8.01 20.09 -1.46
CA PHE A 172 -7.59 20.69 -0.19
C PHE A 172 -8.81 20.87 0.70
N LEU A 173 -8.67 20.65 2.00
CA LEU A 173 -9.73 20.98 2.94
C LEU A 173 -9.83 22.52 3.06
N SER A 174 -11.03 23.06 2.85
CA SER A 174 -11.36 24.42 3.26
C SER A 174 -11.33 24.48 4.79
N MET A 175 -10.23 24.99 5.37
CA MET A 175 -10.12 25.14 6.83
C MET A 175 -10.90 26.34 7.37
N ASN A 176 -11.94 26.82 6.66
CA ASN A 176 -12.59 28.09 6.99
C ASN A 176 -13.87 27.93 7.83
N ASN A 177 -14.36 26.71 8.05
CA ASN A 177 -15.56 26.48 8.86
C ASN A 177 -15.41 25.21 9.74
N PRO A 178 -15.49 25.29 11.08
CA PRO A 178 -15.43 24.14 11.98
C PRO A 178 -16.47 23.05 11.67
N ASP A 179 -17.66 23.45 11.19
CA ASP A 179 -18.75 22.52 10.87
C ASP A 179 -18.43 21.65 9.63
N GLU A 180 -17.75 22.24 8.63
CA GLU A 180 -17.25 21.52 7.43
C GLU A 180 -16.19 20.47 7.80
N VAL A 181 -15.38 20.72 8.84
CA VAL A 181 -14.36 19.78 9.30
C VAL A 181 -15.02 18.55 9.93
N THR A 182 -16.04 18.75 10.77
CA THR A 182 -16.81 17.64 11.35
C THR A 182 -17.57 16.84 10.29
N GLU A 183 -18.13 17.51 9.29
CA GLU A 183 -18.86 16.86 8.21
C GLU A 183 -17.92 16.10 7.26
N ALA A 184 -16.76 16.67 6.91
CA ALA A 184 -15.72 15.99 6.12
C ALA A 184 -15.11 14.78 6.87
N ILE A 185 -14.96 14.84 8.20
CA ILE A 185 -14.51 13.71 9.02
C ILE A 185 -15.61 12.62 9.07
N ALA A 186 -16.86 13.01 9.21
CA ALA A 186 -18.01 12.09 9.20
C ALA A 186 -18.18 11.40 7.84
N ASP A 187 -18.05 12.16 6.75
CA ASP A 187 -18.18 11.65 5.38
C ASP A 187 -17.01 10.74 5.01
N LYS A 188 -15.78 11.06 5.44
CA LYS A 188 -14.61 10.17 5.27
C LYS A 188 -14.72 8.85 6.06
N ARG A 189 -15.38 8.88 7.23
CA ARG A 189 -15.75 7.67 7.98
C ARG A 189 -16.80 6.84 7.25
N GLN A 190 -17.88 7.48 6.78
CA GLN A 190 -18.96 6.84 6.05
C GLN A 190 -18.46 6.22 4.74
N TYR A 191 -17.64 6.95 3.98
CA TYR A 191 -16.98 6.47 2.77
C TYR A 191 -16.11 5.24 3.04
N SER A 192 -15.32 5.25 4.11
CA SER A 192 -14.48 4.11 4.48
C SER A 192 -15.30 2.86 4.84
N LEU A 193 -16.50 3.02 5.38
CA LEU A 193 -17.44 1.94 5.69
C LEU A 193 -18.15 1.44 4.41
N ASN A 194 -18.68 2.35 3.59
CA ASN A 194 -19.37 2.03 2.33
C ASN A 194 -18.44 1.36 1.31
N PHE A 195 -17.18 1.78 1.28
CA PHE A 195 -16.15 1.19 0.44
C PHE A 195 -15.85 -0.26 0.81
N LEU A 196 -15.81 -0.59 2.11
CA LEU A 196 -15.59 -1.97 2.58
C LEU A 196 -16.78 -2.87 2.20
N SER A 197 -18.02 -2.37 2.31
CA SER A 197 -19.22 -3.12 1.88
C SER A 197 -19.28 -3.34 0.37
N ASP A 198 -18.96 -2.31 -0.42
CA ASP A 198 -18.94 -2.41 -1.89
C ASP A 198 -17.83 -3.34 -2.39
N TRP A 199 -16.65 -3.30 -1.76
CA TRP A 199 -15.55 -4.20 -2.07
C TRP A 199 -15.90 -5.65 -1.78
N THR A 200 -16.55 -5.94 -0.64
CA THR A 200 -17.02 -7.30 -0.31
C THR A 200 -17.99 -7.84 -1.36
N LEU A 201 -18.98 -7.04 -1.75
CA LEU A 201 -19.97 -7.42 -2.78
C LEU A 201 -19.32 -7.66 -4.16
N ARG A 202 -18.34 -6.84 -4.54
CA ARG A 202 -17.62 -6.97 -5.82
C ARG A 202 -16.69 -8.20 -5.83
N LYS A 203 -16.06 -8.52 -4.71
CA LYS A 203 -15.26 -9.74 -4.55
C LYS A 203 -16.11 -11.00 -4.64
N GLU A 204 -17.29 -11.01 -4.02
CA GLU A 204 -18.26 -12.11 -4.12
C GLU A 204 -18.73 -12.34 -5.56
N ARG A 205 -19.05 -11.26 -6.29
CA ARG A 205 -19.43 -11.34 -7.71
C ARG A 205 -18.31 -11.90 -8.59
N LYS A 206 -17.06 -11.57 -8.29
CA LYS A 206 -15.90 -12.12 -9.01
C LYS A 206 -15.72 -13.62 -8.72
N GLN A 207 -15.86 -14.03 -7.46
CA GLN A 207 -15.80 -15.44 -7.04
C GLN A 207 -16.93 -16.28 -7.67
N GLN A 208 -18.14 -15.72 -7.76
CA GLN A 208 -19.28 -16.38 -8.41
C GLN A 208 -19.10 -16.55 -9.92
N ARG A 209 -18.44 -15.59 -10.60
CA ARG A 209 -18.11 -15.71 -12.03
C ARG A 209 -17.05 -16.78 -12.29
N GLU A 210 -16.04 -16.87 -11.43
CA GLU A 210 -14.99 -17.90 -11.53
C GLU A 210 -15.52 -19.31 -11.25
N ASN A 211 -16.52 -19.45 -10.37
CA ASN A 211 -17.20 -20.73 -10.09
C ASN A 211 -18.19 -21.17 -11.19
N ARG A 212 -18.68 -20.25 -12.05
CA ARG A 212 -19.55 -20.59 -13.20
C ARG A 212 -18.78 -21.01 -14.46
N HIS A 213 -17.45 -20.94 -14.44
CA HIS A 213 -16.57 -21.34 -15.54
C HIS A 213 -15.68 -22.55 -15.17
N ARG A 214 -16.00 -23.23 -14.07
CA ARG A 214 -15.56 -24.58 -13.72
C ARG A 214 -16.74 -25.53 -13.86
#